data_AF-A0A964VLY6-F1
#
_entry.id   AF-A0A964VLY6-F1
#
_cell.length_a   1.000
_cell.length_b   1.000
_cell.length_c   1.000
_cell.angle_alpha   90.00
_cell.angle_beta   90.00
_cell.angle_gamma   90.00
#
_symmetry.space_group_name_H-M   'P 1'
#
loop_
_entity.id
_entity.type
_entity.pdbx_description
1 polymer ?
#
loop_
_entity_poly.entity_id
_entity_poly.type
_entity_poly.pdbx_seq_one_letter_code
_entity_poly.pdbx_strand_id
1 'polypeptide(L)'
;MRVFLDWLDQRTGYRGIVRSSLYENIPGGARWRYVWGSTLTFTLSVQFITGLFLWMSYSPSSQTAWESVFYIQYQMWGGWLLRGIHHYTASLMTVLLVLHLMQVVIDGAYKAPREINFWFGLGLLQLVLGLSLTGYLLPWDQKGFWATRVATNIAAIVPVVGPAIQKLVVGGADYGHHTLTRFFALHAGALPAAVIALLVWHIILFRRHGITAKVPKRKPDGYFWPDQVLMDSVACLAVMATVLFLILRPWIFGAGGDLGAELGAPADPSETYSAARPEWYFLFLFEFLKYFPGGTEIWGAIVIPSLIMGIIFLMPLLGRWRLGHRFNVGLLFSLLAGVGLLTYLATAQDKRDPAYQAAVAEAEQNAHRVKALAQSPSGIPISGAVTLLRNDPLTQGPKLFAKNCASCHRYDGHDGTGGQPKDEQVASDLHGFASRPWLSGLLDPQRISSKHYFGGTKFKDGKMVKFVNKDVAKYSAEQKEQLKKVIAALSFDAQLRSQHELELRQPEIIKEGKRLLVSEEMRCTECHRFHKDGDDPTGPDLTGYGSREWLIEFISNSAHERFYGERNDRMPAFGTKQMLDRPAISLLADWLRGDWYESKEKAELAKSPKPL
;
A
#
# COMPACT_ATOMS: atom_id res chain seq x y z
N MET A 1 -15.85 -47.12 -24.16
CA MET A 1 -15.89 -45.66 -24.44
C MET A 1 -16.89 -45.28 -25.53
N ARG A 2 -16.87 -45.85 -26.74
CA ARG A 2 -17.82 -45.50 -27.83
C ARG A 2 -19.30 -45.69 -27.46
N VAL A 3 -19.67 -46.85 -26.91
CA VAL A 3 -21.06 -47.15 -26.49
C VAL A 3 -21.60 -46.12 -25.48
N PHE A 4 -20.77 -45.68 -24.52
CA PHE A 4 -21.14 -44.65 -23.56
C PHE A 4 -21.34 -43.28 -24.23
N LEU A 5 -20.44 -42.90 -25.14
CA LEU A 5 -20.55 -41.64 -25.88
C LEU A 5 -21.77 -41.63 -26.80
N ASP A 6 -22.11 -42.76 -27.43
CA ASP A 6 -23.29 -42.89 -28.28
C ASP A 6 -24.57 -42.88 -27.43
N TRP A 7 -24.57 -43.55 -26.28
CA TRP A 7 -25.67 -43.47 -25.31
C TRP A 7 -25.89 -42.02 -24.87
N LEU A 8 -24.83 -41.29 -24.53
CA LEU A 8 -24.90 -39.90 -24.10
C LEU A 8 -25.40 -38.98 -25.21
N ASP A 9 -24.92 -39.17 -26.44
CA ASP A 9 -25.33 -38.39 -27.61
C ASP A 9 -26.82 -38.58 -27.94
N GLN A 10 -27.33 -39.82 -27.86
CA GLN A 10 -28.76 -40.08 -28.06
C GLN A 10 -29.67 -39.38 -27.03
N ARG A 11 -29.13 -39.00 -25.86
CA ARG A 11 -29.90 -38.39 -24.74
C ARG A 11 -29.76 -36.87 -24.73
N THR A 12 -28.57 -36.38 -25.09
CA THR A 12 -28.20 -34.96 -24.98
C THR A 12 -28.09 -34.26 -26.34
N GLY A 13 -27.88 -35.00 -27.42
CA GLY A 13 -27.58 -34.46 -28.76
C GLY A 13 -26.27 -33.67 -28.83
N TYR A 14 -25.34 -33.87 -27.88
CA TYR A 14 -24.16 -33.01 -27.74
C TYR A 14 -23.30 -32.98 -29.00
N ARG A 15 -23.21 -34.06 -29.78
CA ARG A 15 -22.42 -34.08 -31.02
C ARG A 15 -23.00 -33.13 -32.07
N GLY A 16 -24.31 -32.97 -32.13
CA GLY A 16 -24.95 -32.01 -33.03
C GLY A 16 -24.58 -30.56 -32.68
N ILE A 17 -24.59 -30.23 -31.39
CA ILE A 17 -24.19 -28.90 -30.88
C ILE A 17 -22.70 -28.66 -31.12
N VAL A 18 -21.85 -29.65 -30.84
CA VAL A 18 -20.40 -29.56 -31.07
C VAL A 18 -20.10 -29.39 -32.56
N ARG A 19 -20.75 -30.19 -33.43
CA ARG A 19 -20.54 -30.11 -34.89
C ARG A 19 -20.98 -28.75 -35.44
N SER A 20 -22.16 -28.25 -35.05
CA SER A 20 -22.61 -26.92 -35.48
C SER A 20 -21.70 -25.80 -34.97
N SER A 21 -21.13 -25.95 -33.78
CA SER A 21 -20.16 -24.98 -33.22
C SER A 21 -18.79 -25.02 -33.91
N LEU A 22 -18.26 -26.21 -34.21
CA LEU A 22 -16.92 -26.36 -34.80
C LEU A 22 -16.89 -26.09 -36.30
N TYR A 23 -17.98 -26.40 -37.01
CA TYR A 23 -18.07 -26.24 -38.45
C TYR A 23 -18.93 -25.04 -38.84
N GLU A 24 -18.97 -24.02 -37.98
CA GLU A 24 -19.52 -22.71 -38.34
C GLU A 24 -18.70 -22.10 -39.49
N ASN A 25 -19.38 -21.55 -40.49
CA ASN A 25 -18.75 -20.95 -41.66
C ASN A 25 -18.12 -19.61 -41.27
N ILE A 26 -16.84 -19.43 -41.61
CA ILE A 26 -16.10 -18.17 -41.53
C ILE A 26 -15.97 -17.57 -42.93
N PRO A 27 -16.73 -16.50 -43.22
CA PRO A 27 -16.64 -15.82 -44.50
C PRO A 27 -15.23 -15.24 -44.74
N GLY A 28 -14.61 -15.68 -45.83
CA GLY A 28 -13.25 -15.32 -46.20
C GLY A 28 -12.13 -15.95 -45.34
N GLY A 29 -12.43 -17.08 -44.69
CA GLY A 29 -11.50 -17.98 -44.00
C GLY A 29 -10.94 -17.45 -42.68
N ALA A 30 -10.12 -18.28 -42.01
CA ALA A 30 -9.49 -17.96 -40.73
C ALA A 30 -8.54 -16.74 -40.80
N ARG A 31 -8.57 -15.90 -39.75
CA ARG A 31 -7.82 -14.63 -39.68
C ARG A 31 -7.43 -14.27 -38.25
N TRP A 32 -6.23 -13.69 -38.11
CA TRP A 32 -5.74 -13.17 -36.83
C TRP A 32 -6.61 -12.05 -36.25
N ARG A 33 -7.33 -11.29 -37.08
CA ARG A 33 -8.24 -10.27 -36.57
C ARG A 33 -9.42 -10.85 -35.79
N TYR A 34 -9.79 -12.12 -35.99
CA TYR A 34 -10.96 -12.71 -35.33
C TYR A 34 -10.67 -13.30 -33.94
N VAL A 35 -9.40 -13.32 -33.51
CA VAL A 35 -8.99 -13.95 -32.24
C VAL A 35 -9.40 -13.14 -30.99
N TRP A 36 -9.75 -11.85 -31.14
CA TRP A 36 -9.99 -10.96 -30.00
C TRP A 36 -11.23 -11.36 -29.18
N GLY A 37 -12.29 -11.84 -29.82
CA GLY A 37 -13.47 -12.36 -29.10
C GLY A 37 -13.18 -13.64 -28.32
N SER A 38 -12.41 -14.55 -28.92
CA SER A 38 -12.00 -15.81 -28.30
C SER A 38 -11.06 -15.58 -27.12
N THR A 39 -10.08 -14.68 -27.25
CA THR A 39 -9.17 -14.30 -26.15
C THR A 39 -9.89 -13.59 -25.00
N LEU A 40 -10.94 -12.79 -25.27
CA LEU A 40 -11.80 -12.23 -24.21
C LEU A 40 -12.59 -13.30 -23.47
N THR A 41 -13.17 -14.26 -24.20
CA THR A 41 -13.90 -15.39 -23.58
C THR A 41 -12.96 -16.25 -22.73
N PHE A 42 -11.73 -16.48 -23.22
CA PHE A 42 -10.68 -17.18 -22.49
C PHE A 42 -10.29 -16.43 -21.20
N THR A 43 -9.93 -15.15 -21.31
CA THR A 43 -9.54 -14.34 -20.14
C THR A 43 -10.66 -14.23 -19.11
N LEU A 44 -11.92 -14.08 -19.54
CA LEU A 44 -13.06 -14.10 -18.62
C LEU A 44 -13.23 -15.46 -17.92
N SER A 45 -13.03 -16.56 -18.64
CA SER A 45 -13.06 -17.90 -18.04
C SER A 45 -11.95 -18.08 -17.00
N VAL A 46 -10.73 -17.59 -17.31
CA VAL A 46 -9.61 -17.55 -16.35
C VAL A 46 -9.99 -16.72 -15.13
N GLN A 47 -10.66 -15.57 -15.30
CA GLN A 47 -11.11 -14.74 -14.18
C GLN A 47 -12.11 -15.44 -13.28
N PHE A 48 -13.10 -16.13 -13.84
CA PHE A 48 -14.08 -16.88 -13.03
C PHE A 48 -13.43 -18.03 -12.26
N ILE A 49 -12.55 -18.80 -12.92
CA ILE A 49 -11.87 -19.93 -12.28
C ILE A 49 -10.97 -19.42 -11.16
N THR A 50 -10.09 -18.46 -11.45
CA THR A 50 -9.18 -17.92 -10.45
C THR A 50 -9.91 -17.17 -9.33
N GLY A 51 -10.95 -16.42 -9.65
CA GLY A 51 -11.79 -15.72 -8.69
C GLY A 51 -12.51 -16.66 -7.73
N LEU A 52 -13.00 -17.81 -8.21
CA LEU A 52 -13.58 -18.84 -7.35
C LEU A 52 -12.56 -19.39 -6.33
N PHE A 53 -11.33 -19.70 -6.78
CA PHE A 53 -10.28 -20.17 -5.87
C PHE A 53 -9.84 -19.09 -4.87
N LEU A 54 -9.77 -17.83 -5.29
CA LEU A 54 -9.47 -16.71 -4.40
C LEU A 54 -10.58 -16.49 -3.37
N TRP A 55 -11.84 -16.60 -3.78
CA TRP A 55 -12.99 -16.48 -2.88
C TRP A 55 -12.88 -17.51 -1.73
N MET A 56 -12.51 -18.76 -2.00
CA MET A 56 -12.39 -19.80 -0.96
C MET A 56 -11.37 -19.47 0.16
N SER A 57 -10.42 -18.56 -0.09
CA SER A 57 -9.39 -18.16 0.88
C SER A 57 -9.51 -16.69 1.33
N TYR A 58 -10.50 -15.93 0.82
CA TYR A 58 -10.65 -14.50 1.09
C TYR A 58 -11.68 -14.23 2.20
N SER A 59 -11.37 -13.31 3.10
CA SER A 59 -12.23 -12.91 4.22
C SER A 59 -12.69 -11.45 4.07
N PRO A 60 -13.96 -11.18 3.69
CA PRO A 60 -14.44 -9.83 3.40
C PRO A 60 -14.77 -9.02 4.67
N SER A 61 -13.75 -8.57 5.41
CA SER A 61 -13.90 -7.61 6.50
C SER A 61 -12.76 -6.61 6.54
N SER A 62 -13.01 -5.39 7.02
CA SER A 62 -11.98 -4.35 7.14
C SER A 62 -10.82 -4.73 8.07
N GLN A 63 -11.00 -5.76 8.92
CA GLN A 63 -9.97 -6.30 9.80
C GLN A 63 -9.17 -7.43 9.14
N THR A 64 -9.83 -8.31 8.36
CA THR A 64 -9.26 -9.57 7.87
C THR A 64 -8.99 -9.61 6.35
N ALA A 65 -9.48 -8.63 5.57
CA ALA A 65 -9.33 -8.66 4.11
C ALA A 65 -7.88 -8.58 3.68
N TRP A 66 -7.15 -7.58 4.16
CA TRP A 66 -5.71 -7.44 3.89
C TRP A 66 -4.93 -8.67 4.38
N GLU A 67 -5.25 -9.17 5.57
CA GLU A 67 -4.65 -10.38 6.15
C GLU A 67 -4.86 -11.61 5.25
N SER A 68 -6.09 -11.84 4.78
CA SER A 68 -6.42 -12.97 3.91
C SER A 68 -5.71 -12.87 2.55
N VAL A 69 -5.55 -11.66 2.01
CA VAL A 69 -4.78 -11.44 0.78
C VAL A 69 -3.29 -11.62 1.01
N PHE A 70 -2.77 -11.21 2.16
CA PHE A 70 -1.40 -11.50 2.59
C PHE A 70 -1.17 -13.01 2.70
N TYR A 71 -2.10 -13.77 3.31
CA TYR A 71 -2.05 -15.22 3.37
C TYR A 71 -2.02 -15.85 1.96
N ILE A 72 -2.94 -15.45 1.07
CA ILE A 72 -2.98 -15.92 -0.33
C ILE A 72 -1.66 -15.63 -1.03
N GLN A 73 -1.11 -14.44 -0.83
CA GLN A 73 0.08 -13.98 -1.55
C GLN A 73 1.38 -14.63 -1.03
N TYR A 74 1.52 -14.85 0.29
CA TYR A 74 2.82 -15.21 0.89
C TYR A 74 2.84 -16.55 1.62
N GLN A 75 1.70 -17.14 1.96
CA GLN A 75 1.62 -18.36 2.78
C GLN A 75 0.98 -19.53 2.04
N MET A 76 -0.05 -19.27 1.22
CA MET A 76 -0.75 -20.31 0.47
C MET A 76 0.13 -20.84 -0.67
N TRP A 77 0.30 -22.17 -0.74
CA TRP A 77 1.06 -22.80 -1.81
C TRP A 77 0.46 -22.48 -3.19
N GLY A 78 1.28 -21.90 -4.08
CA GLY A 78 0.83 -21.43 -5.40
C GLY A 78 -0.09 -20.21 -5.37
N GLY A 79 -0.35 -19.61 -4.21
CA GLY A 79 -1.31 -18.51 -4.07
C GLY A 79 -0.86 -17.19 -4.72
N TRP A 80 0.43 -16.86 -4.68
CA TRP A 80 1.00 -15.74 -5.43
C TRP A 80 0.77 -15.86 -6.94
N LEU A 81 0.84 -17.09 -7.48
CA LEU A 81 0.62 -17.37 -8.90
C LEU A 81 -0.86 -17.23 -9.22
N LEU A 82 -1.74 -17.83 -8.41
CA LEU A 82 -3.19 -17.72 -8.56
C LEU A 82 -3.65 -16.25 -8.54
N ARG A 83 -3.22 -15.49 -7.54
CA ARG A 83 -3.53 -14.06 -7.39
C ARG A 83 -2.91 -13.24 -8.53
N GLY A 84 -1.68 -13.55 -8.90
CA GLY A 84 -0.99 -12.92 -10.03
C GLY A 84 -1.74 -13.12 -11.34
N ILE A 85 -2.21 -14.33 -11.64
CA ILE A 85 -2.99 -14.63 -12.85
C ILE A 85 -4.26 -13.79 -12.84
N HIS A 86 -5.03 -13.81 -11.75
CA HIS A 86 -6.26 -13.02 -11.63
C HIS A 86 -6.01 -11.52 -11.89
N HIS A 87 -4.99 -10.95 -11.25
CA HIS A 87 -4.66 -9.53 -11.35
C HIS A 87 -4.20 -9.12 -12.76
N TYR A 88 -3.19 -9.79 -13.34
CA TYR A 88 -2.66 -9.39 -14.64
C TYR A 88 -3.56 -9.81 -15.80
N THR A 89 -4.35 -10.88 -15.67
CA THR A 89 -5.40 -11.19 -16.64
C THR A 89 -6.44 -10.07 -16.70
N ALA A 90 -6.76 -9.40 -15.59
CA ALA A 90 -7.75 -8.30 -15.59
C ALA A 90 -7.22 -7.09 -16.36
N SER A 91 -5.93 -6.78 -16.15
CA SER A 91 -5.23 -5.75 -16.93
C SER A 91 -5.21 -6.07 -18.42
N LEU A 92 -4.82 -7.29 -18.82
CA LEU A 92 -4.81 -7.66 -20.23
C LEU A 92 -6.21 -7.73 -20.85
N MET A 93 -7.23 -8.16 -20.09
CA MET A 93 -8.61 -8.18 -20.56
C MET A 93 -9.09 -6.78 -20.95
N THR A 94 -8.64 -5.74 -20.25
CA THR A 94 -8.94 -4.35 -20.61
C THR A 94 -8.31 -3.94 -21.95
N VAL A 95 -7.08 -4.36 -22.22
CA VAL A 95 -6.43 -4.16 -23.54
C VAL A 95 -7.19 -4.92 -24.64
N LEU A 96 -7.53 -6.19 -24.39
CA LEU A 96 -8.24 -7.03 -25.34
C LEU A 96 -9.65 -6.48 -25.66
N LEU A 97 -10.33 -5.87 -24.69
CA LEU A 97 -11.61 -5.21 -24.89
C LEU A 97 -11.49 -4.06 -25.89
N VAL A 98 -10.46 -3.23 -25.75
CA VAL A 98 -10.18 -2.14 -26.69
C VAL A 98 -9.87 -2.70 -28.07
N LEU A 99 -9.02 -3.72 -28.18
CA LEU A 99 -8.68 -4.36 -29.46
C LEU A 99 -9.92 -4.97 -30.14
N HIS A 100 -10.80 -5.60 -29.37
CA HIS A 100 -12.04 -6.17 -29.87
C HIS A 100 -13.01 -5.08 -30.33
N LEU A 101 -13.19 -4.01 -29.56
CA LEU A 101 -14.00 -2.86 -29.98
C LEU A 101 -13.44 -2.21 -31.26
N MET A 102 -12.12 -2.06 -31.35
CA MET A 102 -11.44 -1.56 -32.55
C MET A 102 -11.76 -2.43 -33.77
N GLN A 103 -11.62 -3.75 -33.64
CA GLN A 103 -11.98 -4.69 -34.70
C GLN A 103 -13.44 -4.49 -35.14
N VAL A 104 -14.38 -4.44 -34.19
CA VAL A 104 -15.81 -4.29 -34.47
C VAL A 104 -16.09 -2.99 -35.22
N VAL A 105 -15.47 -1.88 -34.83
CA VAL A 105 -15.67 -0.58 -35.48
C VAL A 105 -15.00 -0.52 -36.85
N ILE A 106 -13.76 -1.00 -36.98
CA ILE A 106 -13.01 -0.97 -38.26
C ILE A 106 -13.65 -1.86 -39.31
N ASP A 107 -14.08 -3.08 -38.92
CA ASP A 107 -14.71 -4.02 -39.85
C ASP A 107 -16.20 -3.69 -40.07
N GLY A 108 -16.76 -2.73 -39.33
CA GLY A 108 -18.16 -2.35 -39.42
C GLY A 108 -19.11 -3.45 -38.94
N ALA A 109 -18.65 -4.31 -38.03
CA ALA A 109 -19.40 -5.45 -37.50
C ALA A 109 -20.58 -5.05 -36.59
N TYR A 110 -20.74 -3.75 -36.32
CA TYR A 110 -21.86 -3.16 -35.60
C TYR A 110 -23.06 -2.82 -36.52
N LYS A 111 -22.90 -2.89 -37.85
CA LYS A 111 -23.95 -2.57 -38.82
C LYS A 111 -25.01 -3.69 -38.89
N ALA A 112 -26.17 -3.37 -39.47
CA ALA A 112 -27.28 -4.30 -39.66
C ALA A 112 -26.83 -5.68 -40.18
N PRO A 113 -27.34 -6.79 -39.61
CA PRO A 113 -28.35 -6.90 -38.53
C PRO A 113 -27.76 -7.04 -37.10
N ARG A 114 -26.55 -6.52 -36.84
CA ARG A 114 -25.76 -6.78 -35.62
C ARG A 114 -25.82 -5.67 -34.57
N GLU A 115 -26.76 -4.74 -34.68
CA GLU A 115 -26.86 -3.57 -33.78
C GLU A 115 -27.07 -3.98 -32.32
N ILE A 116 -27.96 -4.94 -32.07
CA ILE A 116 -28.23 -5.46 -30.72
C ILE A 116 -26.98 -6.15 -30.15
N ASN A 117 -26.25 -6.89 -30.98
CA ASN A 117 -25.01 -7.53 -30.54
C ASN A 117 -23.97 -6.50 -30.10
N PHE A 118 -23.87 -5.39 -30.86
CA PHE A 118 -23.00 -4.27 -30.50
C PHE A 118 -23.39 -3.61 -29.17
N TRP A 119 -24.68 -3.36 -28.93
CA TRP A 119 -25.14 -2.79 -27.66
C TRP A 119 -24.90 -3.73 -26.47
N PHE A 120 -25.06 -5.05 -26.64
CA PHE A 120 -24.64 -6.01 -25.62
C PHE A 120 -23.13 -6.00 -25.41
N GLY A 121 -22.34 -5.81 -26.47
CA GLY A 121 -20.90 -5.59 -26.37
C GLY A 121 -20.54 -4.35 -25.54
N LEU A 122 -21.26 -3.23 -25.72
CA LEU A 122 -21.09 -2.03 -24.88
C LEU A 122 -21.50 -2.29 -23.43
N GLY A 123 -22.59 -3.02 -23.19
CA GLY A 123 -22.99 -3.43 -21.85
C GLY A 123 -21.92 -4.29 -21.16
N LEU A 124 -21.36 -5.27 -21.88
CA LEU A 124 -20.26 -6.10 -21.40
C LEU A 124 -19.00 -5.29 -21.10
N LEU A 125 -18.65 -4.33 -21.96
CA LEU A 125 -17.54 -3.40 -21.72
C LEU A 125 -17.72 -2.68 -20.38
N GLN A 126 -18.91 -2.11 -20.12
CA GLN A 126 -19.18 -1.40 -18.87
C GLN A 126 -19.18 -2.32 -17.65
N LEU A 127 -19.73 -3.53 -17.76
CA LEU A 127 -19.71 -4.51 -16.67
C LEU A 127 -18.28 -4.95 -16.33
N VAL A 128 -17.41 -5.15 -17.32
CA VAL A 128 -16.01 -5.49 -17.09
C VAL A 128 -15.26 -4.34 -16.42
N LEU A 129 -15.45 -3.10 -16.86
CA LEU A 129 -14.84 -1.94 -16.19
C LEU A 129 -15.34 -1.80 -14.74
N GLY A 130 -16.62 -2.11 -14.49
CA GLY A 130 -17.20 -2.19 -13.15
C GLY A 130 -16.61 -3.33 -12.29
N LEU A 131 -16.36 -4.50 -12.88
CA LEU A 131 -15.65 -5.60 -12.22
C LEU A 131 -14.22 -5.20 -11.84
N SER A 132 -13.50 -4.54 -12.73
CA SER A 132 -12.15 -4.03 -12.45
C SER A 132 -12.14 -3.05 -11.28
N LEU A 133 -13.11 -2.11 -11.23
CA LEU A 133 -13.22 -1.16 -10.11
C LEU A 133 -13.59 -1.87 -8.80
N THR A 134 -14.56 -2.77 -8.82
CA THR A 134 -15.07 -3.42 -7.59
C THR A 134 -14.07 -4.43 -7.01
N GLY A 135 -13.31 -5.13 -7.86
CA GLY A 135 -12.27 -6.07 -7.43
C GLY A 135 -11.06 -5.36 -6.82
N TYR A 136 -10.81 -4.12 -7.24
CA TYR A 136 -9.67 -3.33 -6.80
C TYR A 136 -9.69 -2.97 -5.32
N LEU A 137 -10.89 -2.87 -4.73
CA LEU A 137 -11.05 -2.59 -3.30
C LEU A 137 -10.69 -3.80 -2.42
N LEU A 138 -10.84 -5.03 -2.95
CA LEU A 138 -10.84 -6.25 -2.14
C LEU A 138 -9.52 -6.52 -1.39
N PRO A 139 -8.32 -6.18 -1.93
CA PRO A 139 -7.08 -6.25 -1.15
C PRO A 139 -7.07 -5.39 0.11
N TRP A 140 -7.93 -4.37 0.19
CA TRP A 140 -8.04 -3.45 1.32
C TRP A 140 -6.70 -2.80 1.70
N ASP A 141 -5.91 -2.45 0.69
CA ASP A 141 -4.71 -1.62 0.81
C ASP A 141 -5.01 -0.15 0.55
N GLN A 142 -4.05 0.74 0.85
CA GLN A 142 -4.22 2.18 0.67
C GLN A 142 -4.65 2.53 -0.77
N LYS A 143 -4.03 1.91 -1.78
CA LYS A 143 -4.32 2.20 -3.19
C LYS A 143 -5.78 1.88 -3.54
N GLY A 144 -6.25 0.67 -3.20
CA GLY A 144 -7.62 0.22 -3.44
C GLY A 144 -8.69 1.04 -2.69
N PHE A 145 -8.43 1.36 -1.43
CA PHE A 145 -9.33 2.16 -0.59
C PHE A 145 -9.53 3.58 -1.14
N TRP A 146 -8.43 4.29 -1.41
CA TRP A 146 -8.48 5.68 -1.87
C TRP A 146 -9.00 5.81 -3.30
N ALA A 147 -8.65 4.88 -4.18
CA ALA A 147 -9.22 4.86 -5.54
C ALA A 147 -10.74 4.62 -5.52
N THR A 148 -11.21 3.71 -4.67
CA THR A 148 -12.65 3.47 -4.51
C THR A 148 -13.37 4.71 -4.00
N ARG A 149 -12.82 5.36 -2.97
CA ARG A 149 -13.38 6.60 -2.42
C ARG A 149 -13.53 7.69 -3.49
N VAL A 150 -12.54 7.84 -4.37
CA VAL A 150 -12.61 8.77 -5.50
C VAL A 150 -13.72 8.38 -6.47
N ALA A 151 -13.81 7.10 -6.86
CA ALA A 151 -14.80 6.62 -7.81
C ALA A 151 -16.26 6.76 -7.31
N THR A 152 -16.52 6.43 -6.04
CA THR A 152 -17.86 6.59 -5.45
C THR A 152 -18.20 8.04 -5.17
N ASN A 153 -17.22 8.91 -4.87
CA ASN A 153 -17.45 10.34 -4.80
C ASN A 153 -17.82 10.92 -6.17
N ILE A 154 -17.21 10.44 -7.25
CA ILE A 154 -17.60 10.80 -8.63
C ILE A 154 -19.06 10.39 -8.90
N ALA A 155 -19.48 9.19 -8.49
CA ALA A 155 -20.86 8.74 -8.66
C ALA A 155 -21.87 9.61 -7.89
N ALA A 156 -21.46 10.23 -6.78
CA ALA A 156 -22.29 11.13 -5.99
C ALA A 156 -22.62 12.45 -6.71
N ILE A 157 -21.81 12.84 -7.70
CA ILE A 157 -22.00 14.06 -8.48
C ILE A 157 -23.24 13.96 -9.39
N VAL A 158 -23.72 12.74 -9.69
CA VAL A 158 -24.91 12.54 -10.51
C VAL A 158 -26.13 13.21 -9.85
N PRO A 159 -26.80 14.15 -10.52
CA PRO A 159 -27.95 14.85 -9.94
C PRO A 159 -29.07 13.89 -9.53
N VAL A 160 -29.81 14.27 -8.48
CA VAL A 160 -30.99 13.56 -7.94
C VAL A 160 -30.67 12.22 -7.27
N VAL A 161 -30.04 11.29 -7.98
CA VAL A 161 -29.85 9.90 -7.51
C VAL A 161 -28.45 9.60 -6.99
N GLY A 162 -27.44 10.41 -7.36
CA GLY A 162 -26.03 10.17 -7.02
C GLY A 162 -25.78 10.00 -5.52
N PRO A 163 -26.20 10.95 -4.65
CA PRO A 163 -25.97 10.83 -3.21
C PRO A 163 -26.65 9.59 -2.60
N ALA A 164 -27.84 9.21 -3.09
CA ALA A 164 -28.54 8.03 -2.62
C ALA A 164 -27.82 6.73 -3.03
N ILE A 165 -27.33 6.67 -4.27
CA ILE A 165 -26.52 5.55 -4.78
C ILE A 165 -25.21 5.45 -4.01
N GLN A 166 -24.51 6.57 -3.78
CA GLN A 166 -23.27 6.58 -3.01
C GLN A 166 -23.52 6.05 -1.59
N LYS A 167 -24.55 6.55 -0.89
CA LYS A 167 -24.92 6.06 0.45
C LYS A 167 -25.26 4.58 0.46
N LEU A 168 -25.93 4.08 -0.59
CA LEU A 168 -26.23 2.66 -0.77
C LEU A 168 -24.98 1.82 -1.07
N VAL A 169 -23.99 2.35 -1.78
CA VAL A 169 -22.77 1.61 -2.12
C VAL A 169 -21.78 1.61 -0.95
N VAL A 170 -21.60 2.75 -0.27
CA VAL A 170 -20.73 2.92 0.90
C VAL A 170 -21.32 2.21 2.12
N GLY A 171 -22.63 2.35 2.34
CA GLY A 171 -23.37 1.61 3.36
C GLY A 171 -23.18 2.02 4.81
N GLY A 172 -22.38 3.04 5.08
CA GLY A 172 -22.16 3.61 6.40
C GLY A 172 -22.02 5.14 6.35
N ALA A 173 -21.71 5.74 7.50
CA ALA A 173 -21.37 7.16 7.58
C ALA A 173 -20.04 7.48 6.89
N ASP A 174 -19.14 6.50 6.82
CA ASP A 174 -17.86 6.58 6.12
C ASP A 174 -17.51 5.22 5.49
N TYR A 175 -16.44 5.19 4.70
CA TYR A 175 -15.89 3.98 4.06
C TYR A 175 -15.36 3.00 5.11
N GLY A 176 -15.79 1.75 5.04
CA GLY A 176 -15.38 0.74 6.02
C GLY A 176 -15.93 -0.65 5.73
N HIS A 177 -16.20 -1.42 6.78
CA HIS A 177 -16.64 -2.82 6.68
C HIS A 177 -17.86 -3.03 5.77
N HIS A 178 -18.89 -2.18 5.86
CA HIS A 178 -20.09 -2.28 5.00
C HIS A 178 -19.79 -2.00 3.53
N THR A 179 -18.86 -1.10 3.23
CA THR A 179 -18.44 -0.83 1.86
C THR A 179 -17.76 -2.06 1.27
N LEU A 180 -16.80 -2.62 2.00
CA LEU A 180 -16.04 -3.78 1.54
C LEU A 180 -16.93 -5.01 1.28
N THR A 181 -17.82 -5.34 2.22
CA THR A 181 -18.73 -6.49 2.08
C THR A 181 -19.68 -6.36 0.89
N ARG A 182 -20.18 -5.15 0.61
CA ARG A 182 -21.02 -4.87 -0.57
C ARG A 182 -20.24 -4.98 -1.87
N PHE A 183 -19.03 -4.41 -1.91
CA PHE A 183 -18.14 -4.52 -3.07
C PHE A 183 -17.75 -5.97 -3.35
N PHE A 184 -17.50 -6.75 -2.31
CA PHE A 184 -17.28 -8.19 -2.44
C PHE A 184 -18.50 -8.90 -3.05
N ALA A 185 -19.70 -8.66 -2.54
CA ALA A 185 -20.92 -9.25 -3.09
C ALA A 185 -21.19 -8.83 -4.56
N LEU A 186 -20.88 -7.57 -4.91
CA LEU A 186 -20.96 -7.07 -6.28
C LEU A 186 -19.93 -7.75 -7.18
N HIS A 187 -18.67 -7.82 -6.75
CA HIS A 187 -17.56 -8.32 -7.56
C HIS A 187 -17.57 -9.84 -7.75
N ALA A 188 -17.85 -10.59 -6.69
CA ALA A 188 -17.81 -12.06 -6.71
C ALA A 188 -19.15 -12.69 -7.09
N GLY A 189 -20.27 -11.98 -6.92
CA GLY A 189 -21.62 -12.50 -7.15
C GLY A 189 -22.39 -11.80 -8.26
N ALA A 190 -22.85 -10.57 -8.00
CA ALA A 190 -23.84 -9.91 -8.84
C ALA A 190 -23.32 -9.55 -10.25
N LEU A 191 -22.15 -8.92 -10.34
CA LEU A 191 -21.56 -8.50 -11.61
C LEU A 191 -21.11 -9.69 -12.48
N PRO A 192 -20.45 -10.73 -11.94
CA PRO A 192 -20.16 -11.94 -12.71
C PRO A 192 -21.41 -12.60 -13.30
N ALA A 193 -22.49 -12.71 -12.51
CA ALA A 193 -23.75 -13.26 -13.00
C ALA A 193 -24.34 -12.43 -14.16
N ALA A 194 -24.29 -11.09 -14.05
CA ALA A 194 -24.73 -10.20 -15.12
C ALA A 194 -23.86 -10.33 -16.38
N VAL A 195 -22.53 -10.44 -16.22
CA VAL A 195 -21.61 -10.68 -17.35
C VAL A 195 -21.92 -12.00 -18.04
N ILE A 196 -22.12 -13.09 -17.29
CA ILE A 196 -22.48 -14.39 -17.87
C ILE A 196 -23.78 -14.28 -18.67
N ALA A 197 -24.82 -13.67 -18.10
CA ALA A 197 -26.11 -13.52 -18.78
C ALA A 197 -25.98 -12.72 -20.09
N LEU A 198 -25.30 -11.58 -20.07
CA LEU A 198 -25.08 -10.77 -21.28
C LEU A 198 -24.15 -11.45 -22.29
N LEU A 199 -23.13 -12.18 -21.83
CA LEU A 199 -22.18 -12.88 -22.70
C LEU A 199 -22.86 -14.02 -23.45
N VAL A 200 -23.68 -14.83 -22.77
CA VAL A 200 -24.46 -15.89 -23.41
C VAL A 200 -25.32 -15.30 -24.52
N TRP A 201 -26.03 -14.21 -24.25
CA TRP A 201 -26.83 -13.51 -25.24
C TRP A 201 -25.99 -12.92 -26.39
N HIS A 202 -24.83 -12.34 -26.10
CA HIS A 202 -23.89 -11.82 -27.09
C HIS A 202 -23.41 -12.94 -28.03
N ILE A 203 -23.04 -14.10 -27.50
CA ILE A 203 -22.60 -15.26 -28.30
C ILE A 203 -23.76 -15.81 -29.16
N ILE A 204 -24.98 -15.90 -28.61
CA ILE A 204 -26.16 -16.36 -29.35
C ILE A 204 -26.43 -15.45 -30.57
N LEU A 205 -26.44 -14.14 -30.37
CA LEU A 205 -26.69 -13.17 -31.45
C LEU A 205 -25.56 -13.16 -32.48
N PHE A 206 -24.32 -13.28 -32.04
CA PHE A 206 -23.17 -13.44 -32.92
C PHE A 206 -23.32 -14.68 -33.82
N ARG A 207 -23.63 -15.84 -33.25
CA ARG A 207 -23.83 -17.10 -34.01
C ARG A 207 -25.03 -17.03 -34.95
N ARG A 208 -26.09 -16.33 -34.56
CA ARG A 208 -27.27 -16.15 -35.41
C ARG A 208 -26.98 -15.32 -36.66
N HIS A 209 -26.16 -14.28 -36.54
CA HIS A 209 -25.91 -13.32 -37.62
C HIS A 209 -24.57 -13.55 -38.35
N GLY A 210 -23.72 -14.43 -37.84
CA GLY A 210 -22.42 -14.78 -38.40
C GLY A 210 -21.39 -13.63 -38.41
N ILE A 211 -20.15 -13.98 -38.74
CA ILE A 211 -19.02 -13.05 -38.80
C ILE A 211 -19.18 -12.05 -39.95
N THR A 212 -18.82 -10.78 -39.70
CA THR A 212 -18.78 -9.74 -40.74
C THR A 212 -17.50 -9.90 -41.57
N ALA A 213 -17.63 -10.16 -42.87
CA ALA A 213 -16.49 -10.18 -43.78
C ALA A 213 -16.39 -8.93 -44.66
N LYS A 214 -15.15 -8.50 -44.88
CA LYS A 214 -14.81 -7.47 -45.87
C LYS A 214 -15.08 -7.97 -47.29
N VAL A 215 -15.79 -7.16 -48.07
CA VAL A 215 -16.07 -7.37 -49.50
C VAL A 215 -15.15 -6.47 -50.35
N PRO A 216 -14.52 -6.97 -51.43
CA PRO A 216 -14.53 -8.36 -51.91
C PRO A 216 -13.72 -9.30 -51.00
N LYS A 217 -14.11 -10.57 -50.95
CA LYS A 217 -13.42 -11.61 -50.17
C LYS A 217 -12.03 -11.86 -50.80
N ARG A 218 -10.99 -11.86 -49.97
CA ARG A 218 -9.60 -12.14 -50.41
C ARG A 218 -9.24 -13.64 -50.43
N LYS A 219 -10.04 -14.47 -49.76
CA LYS A 219 -9.88 -15.92 -49.61
C LYS A 219 -11.25 -16.59 -49.69
N PRO A 220 -11.33 -17.88 -50.06
CA PRO A 220 -12.57 -18.65 -49.95
C PRO A 220 -13.04 -18.73 -48.50
N ASP A 221 -14.32 -19.07 -48.34
CA ASP A 221 -14.89 -19.37 -47.03
C ASP A 221 -14.24 -20.63 -46.45
N GLY A 222 -14.08 -20.66 -45.13
CA GLY A 222 -13.52 -21.79 -44.40
C GLY A 222 -14.37 -22.13 -43.19
N TYR A 223 -14.10 -23.25 -42.54
CA TYR A 223 -14.75 -23.60 -41.29
C TYR A 223 -13.95 -23.08 -40.09
N PHE A 224 -14.62 -22.93 -38.95
CA PHE A 224 -13.96 -22.55 -37.69
C PHE A 224 -12.90 -23.56 -37.25
N TRP A 225 -13.22 -24.86 -37.34
CA TRP A 225 -12.25 -25.94 -37.20
C TRP A 225 -11.58 -26.31 -38.53
N PRO A 226 -10.27 -26.58 -38.56
CA PRO A 226 -9.29 -26.49 -37.46
C PRO A 226 -8.58 -25.13 -37.38
N ASP A 227 -8.55 -24.38 -38.47
CA ASP A 227 -7.60 -23.27 -38.65
C ASP A 227 -7.83 -22.12 -37.68
N GLN A 228 -9.09 -21.67 -37.53
CA GLN A 228 -9.38 -20.55 -36.62
C GLN A 228 -9.21 -20.97 -35.16
N VAL A 229 -9.60 -22.20 -34.79
CA VAL A 229 -9.37 -22.75 -33.44
C VAL A 229 -7.88 -22.77 -33.10
N LEU A 230 -7.01 -23.15 -34.04
CA LEU A 230 -5.56 -23.14 -33.84
C LEU A 230 -5.05 -21.71 -33.63
N MET A 231 -5.47 -20.74 -34.45
CA MET A 231 -5.09 -19.34 -34.31
C MET A 231 -5.56 -18.74 -32.98
N ASP A 232 -6.80 -19.04 -32.58
CA ASP A 232 -7.36 -18.63 -31.29
C ASP A 232 -6.58 -19.24 -30.13
N SER A 233 -6.18 -20.51 -30.24
CA SER A 233 -5.38 -21.21 -29.22
C SER A 233 -3.99 -20.58 -29.08
N VAL A 234 -3.33 -20.26 -30.20
CA VAL A 234 -2.03 -19.57 -30.19
C VAL A 234 -2.15 -18.17 -29.58
N ALA A 235 -3.22 -17.43 -29.90
CA ALA A 235 -3.47 -16.12 -29.30
C ALA A 235 -3.72 -16.22 -27.78
N CYS A 236 -4.50 -17.21 -27.32
CA CYS A 236 -4.73 -17.44 -25.89
C CYS A 236 -3.44 -17.84 -25.16
N LEU A 237 -2.60 -18.66 -25.78
CA LEU A 237 -1.28 -19.01 -25.25
C LEU A 237 -0.37 -17.77 -25.13
N ALA A 238 -0.37 -16.88 -26.13
CA ALA A 238 0.39 -15.64 -26.07
C ALA A 238 -0.10 -14.70 -24.95
N VAL A 239 -1.41 -14.62 -24.74
CA VAL A 239 -2.00 -13.89 -23.59
C VAL A 239 -1.53 -14.49 -22.28
N MET A 240 -1.62 -15.81 -22.10
CA MET A 240 -1.17 -16.49 -20.88
C MET A 240 0.34 -16.32 -20.66
N ALA A 241 1.16 -16.44 -21.71
CA ALA A 241 2.60 -16.21 -21.64
C ALA A 241 2.92 -14.78 -21.18
N THR A 242 2.15 -13.79 -21.66
CA THR A 242 2.30 -12.39 -21.22
C THR A 242 1.94 -12.23 -19.74
N VAL A 243 0.86 -12.86 -19.27
CA VAL A 243 0.49 -12.87 -17.84
C VAL A 243 1.61 -13.48 -16.99
N LEU A 244 2.12 -14.65 -17.39
CA LEU A 244 3.21 -15.32 -16.68
C LEU A 244 4.50 -14.49 -16.69
N PHE A 245 4.81 -13.82 -17.80
CA PHE A 245 5.93 -12.89 -17.88
C PHE A 245 5.79 -11.74 -16.89
N LEU A 246 4.62 -11.11 -16.79
CA LEU A 246 4.37 -10.02 -15.84
C LEU A 246 4.48 -10.48 -14.38
N ILE A 247 4.07 -11.71 -14.09
CA ILE A 247 4.20 -12.33 -12.77
C ILE A 247 5.65 -12.64 -12.42
N LEU A 248 6.43 -13.17 -13.39
CA LEU A 248 7.79 -13.65 -13.18
C LEU A 248 8.87 -12.60 -13.45
N ARG A 249 8.52 -11.41 -13.96
CA ARG A 249 9.47 -10.33 -14.28
C ARG A 249 10.47 -10.03 -13.15
N PRO A 250 10.12 -10.01 -11.84
CA PRO A 250 11.10 -9.67 -10.79
C PRO A 250 12.19 -10.75 -10.69
N TRP A 251 11.84 -12.01 -10.93
CA TRP A 251 12.77 -13.13 -10.96
C TRP A 251 13.60 -13.15 -12.25
N ILE A 252 12.98 -12.92 -13.41
CA ILE A 252 13.67 -12.90 -14.72
C ILE A 252 14.76 -11.83 -14.76
N PHE A 253 14.48 -10.64 -14.23
CA PHE A 253 15.42 -9.51 -14.27
C PHE A 253 16.27 -9.38 -13.01
N GLY A 254 16.17 -10.31 -12.05
CA GLY A 254 16.90 -10.25 -10.78
C GLY A 254 16.65 -8.97 -9.98
N ALA A 255 15.49 -8.33 -10.16
CA ALA A 255 15.20 -7.01 -9.63
C ALA A 255 14.90 -6.98 -8.13
N GLY A 256 14.85 -8.14 -7.46
CA GLY A 256 14.53 -8.27 -6.05
C GLY A 256 13.11 -7.76 -5.75
N GLY A 257 12.10 -8.63 -5.83
CA GLY A 257 10.72 -8.24 -5.57
C GLY A 257 9.80 -9.43 -5.43
N ASP A 258 8.61 -9.21 -4.87
CA ASP A 258 7.62 -10.26 -4.69
C ASP A 258 7.12 -10.77 -6.04
N LEU A 259 7.03 -12.09 -6.18
CA LEU A 259 6.36 -12.72 -7.32
C LEU A 259 4.84 -12.52 -7.22
N GLY A 260 4.13 -12.46 -8.36
CA GLY A 260 2.68 -12.30 -8.37
C GLY A 260 2.24 -10.83 -8.41
N ALA A 261 1.17 -10.51 -7.69
CA ALA A 261 0.59 -9.17 -7.68
C ALA A 261 1.11 -8.33 -6.50
N GLU A 262 1.24 -7.02 -6.69
CA GLU A 262 1.63 -6.10 -5.61
C GLU A 262 0.59 -6.09 -4.48
N LEU A 263 1.04 -5.94 -3.23
CA LEU A 263 0.18 -5.70 -2.06
C LEU A 263 0.73 -4.52 -1.28
N GLY A 264 -0.02 -3.41 -1.26
CA GLY A 264 0.37 -2.21 -0.53
C GLY A 264 0.18 -2.34 0.98
N ALA A 265 0.51 -1.28 1.71
CA ALA A 265 0.17 -1.18 3.13
C ALA A 265 -1.37 -1.22 3.34
N PRO A 266 -1.85 -1.82 4.45
CA PRO A 266 -3.28 -1.87 4.75
C PRO A 266 -3.89 -0.47 4.76
N ALA A 267 -5.14 -0.36 4.32
CA ALA A 267 -5.85 0.91 4.27
C ALA A 267 -5.98 1.53 5.67
N ASP A 268 -5.53 2.78 5.80
CA ASP A 268 -5.68 3.57 7.02
C ASP A 268 -6.42 4.88 6.69
N PRO A 269 -7.72 4.99 7.05
CA PRO A 269 -8.50 6.19 6.82
C PRO A 269 -8.03 7.43 7.61
N SER A 270 -7.19 7.24 8.65
CA SER A 270 -6.70 8.33 9.49
C SER A 270 -5.44 9.03 8.94
N GLU A 271 -4.78 8.42 7.95
CA GLU A 271 -3.64 9.01 7.25
C GLU A 271 -4.03 9.43 5.84
N THR A 272 -3.53 10.59 5.39
CA THR A 272 -3.71 11.02 3.99
C THR A 272 -2.81 10.22 3.06
N TYR A 273 -3.33 9.75 1.93
CA TYR A 273 -2.57 9.02 0.93
C TYR A 273 -2.40 9.84 -0.35
N SER A 274 -1.34 10.65 -0.41
CA SER A 274 -1.03 11.51 -1.56
C SER A 274 -0.52 10.74 -2.80
N ALA A 275 -0.09 9.50 -2.62
CA ALA A 275 0.26 8.57 -3.71
C ALA A 275 -0.97 7.92 -4.38
N ALA A 276 -2.20 8.31 -4.03
CA ALA A 276 -3.41 7.77 -4.63
C ALA A 276 -3.46 8.03 -6.14
N ARG A 277 -3.38 6.97 -6.95
CA ARG A 277 -3.67 6.96 -8.39
C ARG A 277 -4.54 5.75 -8.71
N PRO A 278 -5.52 5.88 -9.63
CA PRO A 278 -6.25 4.72 -10.10
C PRO A 278 -5.36 3.83 -10.98
N GLU A 279 -5.86 2.65 -11.32
CA GLU A 279 -5.19 1.76 -12.25
C GLU A 279 -4.93 2.40 -13.63
N TRP A 280 -3.93 1.87 -14.33
CA TRP A 280 -3.43 2.48 -15.57
C TRP A 280 -4.51 2.71 -16.63
N TYR A 281 -5.51 1.82 -16.69
CA TYR A 281 -6.64 1.93 -17.62
C TYR A 281 -7.68 3.00 -17.24
N PHE A 282 -7.54 3.65 -16.08
CA PHE A 282 -8.34 4.80 -15.65
C PHE A 282 -7.51 6.09 -15.47
N LEU A 283 -6.19 6.05 -15.67
CA LEU A 283 -5.32 7.23 -15.52
C LEU A 283 -5.72 8.38 -16.45
N PHE A 284 -6.16 8.09 -17.67
CA PHE A 284 -6.62 9.12 -18.60
C PHE A 284 -7.82 9.91 -18.04
N LEU A 285 -8.74 9.23 -17.33
CA LEU A 285 -9.91 9.85 -16.74
C LEU A 285 -9.51 10.69 -15.52
N PHE A 286 -8.58 10.18 -14.71
CA PHE A 286 -8.01 10.94 -13.60
C PHE A 286 -7.37 12.25 -14.07
N GLU A 287 -6.57 12.21 -15.13
CA GLU A 287 -5.95 13.40 -15.70
C GLU A 287 -6.99 14.33 -16.34
N PHE A 288 -7.97 13.78 -17.05
CA PHE A 288 -9.05 14.56 -17.64
C PHE A 288 -9.84 15.35 -16.60
N LEU A 289 -10.10 14.76 -15.44
CA LEU A 289 -10.86 15.43 -14.36
C LEU A 289 -10.12 16.63 -13.76
N LYS A 290 -8.78 16.69 -13.82
CA LYS A 290 -8.01 17.85 -13.32
C LYS A 290 -8.32 19.15 -14.08
N TYR A 291 -8.83 19.06 -15.31
CA TYR A 291 -9.20 20.23 -16.13
C TYR A 291 -10.54 20.87 -15.72
N PHE A 292 -11.27 20.29 -14.76
CA PHE A 292 -12.57 20.78 -14.29
C PHE A 292 -12.54 21.15 -12.80
N PRO A 293 -11.76 22.17 -12.38
CA PRO A 293 -11.72 22.58 -10.98
C PRO A 293 -12.99 23.33 -10.55
N GLY A 294 -13.22 23.40 -9.24
CA GLY A 294 -14.12 24.39 -8.63
C GLY A 294 -15.62 24.16 -8.84
N GLY A 295 -16.10 22.91 -8.69
CA GLY A 295 -17.53 22.61 -8.79
C GLY A 295 -18.01 22.28 -10.21
N THR A 296 -17.10 22.26 -11.19
CA THR A 296 -17.40 21.89 -12.59
C THR A 296 -17.14 20.41 -12.89
N GLU A 297 -16.81 19.61 -11.87
CA GLU A 297 -16.43 18.20 -12.00
C GLU A 297 -17.53 17.36 -12.68
N ILE A 298 -18.79 17.76 -12.57
CA ILE A 298 -19.92 17.13 -13.25
C ILE A 298 -19.74 17.04 -14.77
N TRP A 299 -19.11 18.04 -15.39
CA TRP A 299 -18.86 18.06 -16.82
C TRP A 299 -17.85 17.00 -17.22
N GLY A 300 -16.72 16.94 -16.52
CA GLY A 300 -15.66 15.97 -16.77
C GLY A 300 -16.02 14.54 -16.37
N ALA A 301 -16.79 14.38 -15.30
CA ALA A 301 -17.10 13.07 -14.72
C ALA A 301 -18.33 12.41 -15.34
N ILE A 302 -19.38 13.18 -15.63
CA ILE A 302 -20.69 12.65 -16.01
C ILE A 302 -21.06 13.07 -17.43
N VAL A 303 -21.12 14.39 -17.70
CA VAL A 303 -21.73 14.89 -18.95
C VAL A 303 -20.93 14.49 -20.18
N ILE A 304 -19.63 14.79 -20.22
CA ILE A 304 -18.78 14.50 -21.38
C ILE A 304 -18.62 13.00 -21.61
N PRO A 305 -18.29 12.17 -20.59
CA PRO A 305 -18.24 10.72 -20.78
C PRO A 305 -19.57 10.12 -21.24
N SER A 306 -20.70 10.59 -20.69
CA SER A 306 -22.04 10.10 -21.09
C SER A 306 -22.39 10.50 -22.53
N LEU A 307 -22.00 11.71 -22.96
CA LEU A 307 -22.18 12.14 -24.35
C LEU A 307 -21.35 11.29 -25.30
N ILE A 308 -20.08 11.06 -24.99
CA ILE A 308 -19.18 10.20 -25.78
C ILE A 308 -19.76 8.78 -25.86
N MET A 309 -20.19 8.22 -24.73
CA MET A 309 -20.83 6.90 -24.68
C MET A 309 -22.13 6.87 -25.49
N GLY A 310 -22.93 7.94 -25.46
CA GLY A 310 -24.12 8.09 -26.29
C GLY A 310 -23.81 8.09 -27.79
N ILE A 311 -22.75 8.77 -28.22
CA ILE A 311 -22.30 8.74 -29.62
C ILE A 311 -21.82 7.34 -30.00
N ILE A 312 -21.09 6.66 -29.12
CA ILE A 312 -20.66 5.27 -29.32
C ILE A 312 -21.87 4.35 -29.45
N PHE A 313 -22.87 4.48 -28.57
CA PHE A 313 -24.12 3.73 -28.63
C PHE A 313 -24.88 3.92 -29.95
N LEU A 314 -24.85 5.14 -30.51
CA LEU A 314 -25.48 5.49 -31.78
C LEU A 314 -24.64 5.10 -33.03
N MET A 315 -23.43 4.57 -32.88
CA MET A 315 -22.57 4.16 -34.00
C MET A 315 -23.27 3.28 -35.05
N PRO A 316 -24.13 2.31 -34.70
CA PRO A 316 -24.85 1.52 -35.69
C PRO A 316 -25.79 2.31 -36.58
N LEU A 317 -26.39 3.37 -36.04
CA LEU A 317 -27.29 4.25 -36.79
C LEU A 317 -26.49 5.20 -37.66
N LEU A 318 -25.44 5.81 -37.12
CA LEU A 318 -24.55 6.72 -37.84
C LEU A 318 -23.78 6.01 -38.96
N GLY A 319 -23.36 4.77 -38.73
CA GLY A 319 -22.53 3.99 -39.65
C GLY A 319 -23.24 3.37 -40.85
N ARG A 320 -24.55 3.65 -41.04
CA ARG A 320 -25.34 3.13 -42.18
C ARG A 320 -24.78 3.58 -43.53
N TRP A 321 -24.27 4.81 -43.62
CA TRP A 321 -23.63 5.33 -44.83
C TRP A 321 -22.10 5.37 -44.70
N ARG A 322 -21.40 5.48 -45.85
CA ARG A 322 -19.93 5.45 -45.93
C ARG A 322 -19.26 6.53 -45.08
N LEU A 323 -19.77 7.76 -45.13
CA LEU A 323 -19.20 8.88 -44.37
C LEU A 323 -19.34 8.70 -42.86
N GLY A 324 -20.46 8.14 -42.38
CA GLY A 324 -20.71 7.91 -40.96
C GLY A 324 -19.89 6.75 -40.41
N HIS A 325 -19.63 5.72 -41.23
CA HIS A 325 -18.65 4.71 -40.86
C HIS A 325 -17.22 5.29 -40.77
N ARG A 326 -16.83 6.16 -41.71
CA ARG A 326 -15.54 6.88 -41.62
C ARG A 326 -15.47 7.77 -40.38
N PHE A 327 -16.57 8.43 -40.03
CA PHE A 327 -16.70 9.20 -38.79
C PHE A 327 -16.50 8.32 -37.55
N ASN A 328 -17.19 7.18 -37.45
CA ASN A 328 -17.05 6.27 -36.32
C ASN A 328 -15.60 5.76 -36.16
N VAL A 329 -14.94 5.41 -37.27
CA VAL A 329 -13.53 5.00 -37.27
C VAL A 329 -12.62 6.16 -36.83
N GLY A 330 -12.85 7.37 -37.35
CA GLY A 330 -12.12 8.57 -36.96
C GLY A 330 -12.29 8.92 -35.48
N LEU A 331 -13.52 8.83 -34.97
CA LEU A 331 -13.86 9.03 -33.57
C LEU A 331 -13.13 8.03 -32.67
N LEU A 332 -13.16 6.74 -33.02
CA LEU A 332 -12.43 5.70 -32.28
C LEU A 332 -10.94 6.03 -32.16
N PHE A 333 -10.26 6.33 -33.27
CA PHE A 333 -8.83 6.65 -33.22
C PHE A 333 -8.55 7.96 -32.47
N SER A 334 -9.45 8.94 -32.56
CA SER A 334 -9.34 10.20 -31.81
C SER A 334 -9.47 9.96 -30.30
N LEU A 335 -10.42 9.10 -29.88
CA LEU A 335 -10.58 8.72 -28.48
C LEU A 335 -9.36 7.95 -27.97
N LEU A 336 -8.84 7.00 -28.75
CA LEU A 336 -7.63 6.26 -28.36
C LEU A 336 -6.41 7.17 -28.25
N ALA A 337 -6.24 8.12 -29.17
CA ALA A 337 -5.19 9.12 -29.10
C ALA A 337 -5.35 10.02 -27.85
N GLY A 338 -6.58 10.45 -27.54
CA GLY A 338 -6.88 11.21 -26.33
C GLY A 338 -6.58 10.44 -25.04
N VAL A 339 -7.02 9.18 -24.95
CA VAL A 339 -6.72 8.28 -23.83
C VAL A 339 -5.21 8.10 -23.67
N GLY A 340 -4.48 7.82 -24.76
CA GLY A 340 -3.03 7.68 -24.76
C GLY A 340 -2.30 8.95 -24.32
N LEU A 341 -2.70 10.11 -24.86
CA LEU A 341 -2.12 11.42 -24.53
C LEU A 341 -2.34 11.76 -23.05
N LEU A 342 -3.58 11.65 -22.55
CA LEU A 342 -3.90 11.96 -21.16
C LEU A 342 -3.21 11.01 -20.18
N THR A 343 -3.11 9.72 -20.51
CA THR A 343 -2.35 8.74 -19.70
C THR A 343 -0.87 9.10 -19.65
N TYR A 344 -0.30 9.50 -20.79
CA TYR A 344 1.09 9.97 -20.86
C TYR A 344 1.31 11.24 -20.03
N LEU A 345 0.41 12.23 -20.14
CA LEU A 345 0.48 13.47 -19.38
C LEU A 345 0.40 13.20 -17.87
N ALA A 346 -0.53 12.35 -17.43
CA ALA A 346 -0.65 11.93 -16.03
C ALA A 346 0.68 11.36 -15.52
N THR A 347 1.22 10.39 -16.26
CA THR A 347 2.47 9.71 -15.89
C THR A 347 3.67 10.66 -15.92
N ALA A 348 3.72 11.59 -16.88
CA ALA A 348 4.80 12.55 -17.02
C ALA A 348 4.78 13.61 -15.91
N GLN A 349 3.59 14.08 -15.50
CA GLN A 349 3.43 14.98 -14.36
C GLN A 349 3.85 14.30 -13.06
N ASP A 350 3.34 13.09 -12.82
CA ASP A 350 3.65 12.30 -11.62
C ASP A 350 5.16 12.04 -11.49
N LYS A 351 5.85 11.75 -12.59
CA LYS A 351 7.33 11.59 -12.59
C LYS A 351 8.10 12.87 -12.26
N ARG A 352 7.52 14.05 -12.50
CA ARG A 352 8.17 15.35 -12.28
C ARG A 352 7.83 15.96 -10.92
N ASP A 353 6.79 15.48 -10.25
CA ASP A 353 6.33 15.98 -8.95
C ASP A 353 7.14 15.31 -7.80
N PRO A 354 8.03 16.05 -7.11
CA PRO A 354 8.83 15.50 -6.04
C PRO A 354 8.00 15.05 -4.83
N ALA A 355 6.87 15.71 -4.56
CA ALA A 355 6.00 15.35 -3.45
C ALA A 355 5.29 14.03 -3.71
N TYR A 356 4.84 13.81 -4.95
CA TYR A 356 4.29 12.51 -5.35
C TYR A 356 5.35 11.40 -5.30
N GLN A 357 6.57 11.63 -5.79
CA GLN A 357 7.65 10.63 -5.73
C GLN A 357 7.99 10.27 -4.28
N ALA A 358 8.06 11.25 -3.38
CA ALA A 358 8.28 11.02 -1.95
C ALA A 358 7.14 10.18 -1.33
N ALA A 359 5.88 10.49 -1.69
CA ALA A 359 4.72 9.74 -1.20
C ALA A 359 4.69 8.29 -1.71
N VAL A 360 5.10 8.04 -2.96
CA VAL A 360 5.23 6.69 -3.51
C VAL A 360 6.33 5.91 -2.78
N ALA A 361 7.48 6.54 -2.55
CA ALA A 361 8.57 5.91 -1.79
C ALA A 361 8.16 5.59 -0.34
N GLU A 362 7.44 6.49 0.35
CA GLU A 362 6.88 6.22 1.68
C GLU A 362 5.89 5.05 1.63
N ALA A 363 5.00 5.01 0.63
CA ALA A 363 4.03 3.93 0.46
C ALA A 363 4.71 2.56 0.26
N GLU A 364 5.77 2.51 -0.57
CA GLU A 364 6.57 1.31 -0.77
C GLU A 364 7.29 0.88 0.52
N GLN A 365 7.90 1.82 1.24
CA GLN A 365 8.54 1.54 2.53
C GLN A 365 7.55 0.98 3.55
N ASN A 366 6.36 1.57 3.66
CA ASN A 366 5.29 1.10 4.53
C ASN A 366 4.80 -0.29 4.12
N ALA A 367 4.67 -0.57 2.81
CA ALA A 367 4.32 -1.88 2.30
C ALA A 367 5.39 -2.94 2.66
N HIS A 368 6.67 -2.63 2.51
CA HIS A 368 7.76 -3.52 2.94
C HIS A 368 7.77 -3.72 4.47
N ARG A 369 7.56 -2.65 5.23
CA ARG A 369 7.56 -2.68 6.70
C ARG A 369 6.42 -3.55 7.22
N VAL A 370 5.19 -3.36 6.73
CA VAL A 370 4.04 -4.14 7.20
C VAL A 370 4.18 -5.62 6.88
N LYS A 371 4.76 -5.98 5.73
CA LYS A 371 5.05 -7.38 5.38
C LYS A 371 6.02 -8.01 6.37
N ALA A 372 7.10 -7.31 6.72
CA ALA A 372 8.04 -7.78 7.74
C ALA A 372 7.39 -7.96 9.11
N LEU A 373 6.51 -7.02 9.50
CA LEU A 373 5.76 -7.10 10.77
C LEU A 373 4.75 -8.26 10.76
N ALA A 374 4.04 -8.47 9.65
CA ALA A 374 3.09 -9.58 9.47
C ALA A 374 3.76 -10.95 9.54
N GLN A 375 5.04 -11.05 9.11
CA GLN A 375 5.86 -12.26 9.20
C GLN A 375 6.58 -12.41 10.56
N SER A 376 6.42 -11.44 11.47
CA SER A 376 7.01 -11.54 12.80
C SER A 376 6.38 -12.70 13.58
N PRO A 377 7.04 -13.21 14.65
CA PRO A 377 6.46 -14.24 15.51
C PRO A 377 5.11 -13.86 16.12
N SER A 378 4.80 -12.56 16.21
CA SER A 378 3.52 -12.05 16.72
C SER A 378 2.40 -12.13 15.69
N GLY A 379 2.73 -12.30 14.40
CA GLY A 379 1.79 -12.37 13.30
C GLY A 379 0.96 -11.10 13.11
N ILE A 380 -0.18 -11.25 12.44
CA ILE A 380 -1.16 -10.19 12.24
C ILE A 380 -2.15 -10.22 13.43
N PRO A 381 -2.36 -9.11 14.15
CA PRO A 381 -3.25 -9.07 15.30
C PRO A 381 -4.72 -9.15 14.89
N ILE A 382 -5.57 -9.67 15.78
CA ILE A 382 -7.02 -9.77 15.58
C ILE A 382 -7.73 -8.42 15.38
N SER A 383 -7.11 -7.32 15.83
CA SER A 383 -7.58 -5.95 15.58
C SER A 383 -7.44 -5.53 14.11
N GLY A 384 -6.72 -6.31 13.30
CA GLY A 384 -6.52 -6.12 11.87
C GLY A 384 -5.12 -5.60 11.50
N ALA A 385 -4.74 -5.81 10.24
CA ALA A 385 -3.39 -5.49 9.76
C ALA A 385 -3.00 -4.01 9.86
N VAL A 386 -3.97 -3.09 9.84
CA VAL A 386 -3.70 -1.63 9.99
C VAL A 386 -2.99 -1.30 11.30
N THR A 387 -3.23 -2.08 12.36
CA THR A 387 -2.58 -1.82 13.65
C THR A 387 -1.10 -2.18 13.66
N LEU A 388 -0.60 -2.96 12.69
CA LEU A 388 0.82 -3.27 12.58
C LEU A 388 1.64 -2.00 12.40
N LEU A 389 1.25 -1.12 11.47
CA LEU A 389 1.95 0.16 11.26
C LEU A 389 1.62 1.20 12.32
N ARG A 390 0.38 1.22 12.84
CA ARG A 390 0.01 2.15 13.92
C ARG A 390 0.72 1.88 15.24
N ASN A 391 1.09 0.63 15.50
CA ASN A 391 1.78 0.22 16.72
C ASN A 391 3.27 -0.04 16.49
N ASP A 392 3.81 0.35 15.34
CA ASP A 392 5.22 0.16 15.03
C ASP A 392 6.04 1.41 15.43
N PRO A 393 6.96 1.30 16.42
CA PRO A 393 7.77 2.42 16.85
C PRO A 393 8.63 3.01 15.72
N LEU A 394 9.07 2.18 14.77
CA LEU A 394 9.94 2.63 13.69
C LEU A 394 9.25 3.59 12.72
N THR A 395 7.95 3.39 12.45
CA THR A 395 7.18 4.26 11.55
C THR A 395 6.50 5.42 12.27
N GLN A 396 6.01 5.19 13.50
CA GLN A 396 5.26 6.21 14.25
C GLN A 396 6.16 7.10 15.11
N GLY A 397 7.25 6.57 15.68
CA GLY A 397 8.17 7.31 16.54
C GLY A 397 8.72 8.59 15.91
N PRO A 398 9.28 8.55 14.68
CA PRO A 398 9.73 9.74 13.96
C PRO A 398 8.63 10.78 13.77
N LYS A 399 7.42 10.35 13.38
CA LYS A 399 6.26 11.23 13.16
C LYS A 399 5.83 11.90 14.46
N LEU A 400 5.78 11.15 15.56
CA LEU A 400 5.44 11.65 16.89
C LEU A 400 6.51 12.62 17.43
N PHE A 401 7.79 12.32 17.22
CA PHE A 401 8.90 13.17 17.64
C PHE A 401 8.92 14.49 16.85
N ALA A 402 8.81 14.43 15.52
CA ALA A 402 8.76 15.62 14.67
C ALA A 402 7.62 16.57 15.05
N LYS A 403 6.44 16.00 15.34
CA LYS A 403 5.24 16.77 15.68
C LYS A 403 5.28 17.39 17.08
N ASN A 404 5.85 16.68 18.07
CA ASN A 404 5.68 17.05 19.48
C ASN A 404 6.97 17.43 20.21
N CYS A 405 8.14 17.00 19.72
CA CYS A 405 9.42 17.11 20.41
C CYS A 405 10.46 17.96 19.65
N ALA A 406 10.42 17.95 18.31
CA ALA A 406 11.44 18.58 17.48
C ALA A 406 11.50 20.11 17.56
N SER A 407 10.48 20.76 18.14
CA SER A 407 10.53 22.21 18.44
C SER A 407 11.58 22.55 19.49
N CYS A 408 11.94 21.60 20.36
CA CYS A 408 12.93 21.80 21.43
C CYS A 408 14.15 20.89 21.27
N HIS A 409 13.90 19.61 20.96
CA HIS A 409 14.92 18.57 20.85
C HIS A 409 15.43 18.41 19.42
N ARG A 410 16.54 17.71 19.30
CA ARG A 410 17.03 17.14 18.04
C ARG A 410 17.19 15.64 18.17
N TYR A 411 17.19 14.98 17.03
CA TYR A 411 17.61 13.60 16.90
C TYR A 411 18.70 13.59 15.83
N ASP A 412 19.95 13.47 16.25
CA ASP A 412 21.14 13.54 15.38
C ASP A 412 21.16 14.81 14.50
N GLY A 413 20.78 15.94 15.10
CA GLY A 413 20.68 17.23 14.42
C GLY A 413 19.45 17.43 13.53
N HIS A 414 18.55 16.46 13.39
CA HIS A 414 17.31 16.57 12.60
C HIS A 414 16.04 16.42 13.45
N ASP A 415 14.87 16.49 12.82
CA ASP A 415 13.53 16.47 13.44
C ASP A 415 12.98 15.07 13.74
N GLY A 416 13.82 14.02 13.71
CA GLY A 416 13.41 12.62 13.76
C GLY A 416 12.99 12.00 12.42
N THR A 417 12.42 12.75 11.48
CA THR A 417 12.08 12.29 10.11
C THR A 417 13.16 12.57 9.06
N GLY A 418 14.24 13.24 9.47
CA GLY A 418 15.34 13.68 8.60
C GLY A 418 15.19 15.12 8.10
N GLY A 419 14.08 15.78 8.44
CA GLY A 419 13.87 17.20 8.20
C GLY A 419 14.67 18.08 9.15
N GLN A 420 14.92 19.32 8.73
CA GLN A 420 15.60 20.32 9.57
C GLN A 420 14.56 21.16 10.32
N PRO A 421 14.52 21.13 11.67
CA PRO A 421 13.60 21.97 12.42
C PRO A 421 13.91 23.46 12.21
N LYS A 422 12.87 24.27 12.12
CA LYS A 422 12.99 25.74 12.00
C LYS A 422 13.29 26.43 13.33
N ASP A 423 12.80 25.87 14.42
CA ASP A 423 12.98 26.40 15.77
C ASP A 423 14.43 26.23 16.23
N GLU A 424 14.93 27.09 17.11
CA GLU A 424 16.25 26.88 17.70
C GLU A 424 16.25 25.69 18.67
N GLN A 425 17.33 24.90 18.69
CA GLN A 425 17.51 23.84 19.66
C GLN A 425 17.67 24.41 21.07
N VAL A 426 16.64 24.22 21.91
CA VAL A 426 16.60 24.66 23.32
C VAL A 426 16.63 23.49 24.32
N ALA A 427 16.75 22.26 23.82
CA ALA A 427 16.91 21.05 24.62
C ALA A 427 17.93 20.07 24.01
N SER A 428 18.37 19.10 24.81
CA SER A 428 19.38 18.12 24.41
C SER A 428 18.99 17.36 23.14
N ASP A 429 19.99 16.89 22.40
CA ASP A 429 19.79 15.90 21.35
C ASP A 429 19.57 14.53 22.00
N LEU A 430 18.54 13.81 21.54
CA LEU A 430 18.12 12.54 22.12
C LEU A 430 18.60 11.32 21.32
N HIS A 431 19.39 11.52 20.26
CA HIS A 431 19.95 10.40 19.51
C HIS A 431 20.89 9.57 20.39
N GLY A 432 20.57 8.28 20.55
CA GLY A 432 21.33 7.37 21.40
C GLY A 432 21.19 7.67 22.90
N PHE A 433 20.10 8.33 23.32
CA PHE A 433 19.85 8.65 24.73
C PHE A 433 20.06 7.43 25.65
N ALA A 434 20.71 7.67 26.79
CA ALA A 434 21.09 6.66 27.80
C ALA A 434 22.07 5.57 27.35
N SER A 435 22.57 5.59 26.11
CA SER A 435 23.65 4.70 25.68
C SER A 435 24.99 5.08 26.30
N ARG A 436 25.94 4.13 26.38
CA ARG A 436 27.32 4.43 26.85
C ARG A 436 27.96 5.65 26.16
N PRO A 437 27.93 5.82 24.81
CA PRO A 437 28.49 7.02 24.17
C PRO A 437 27.80 8.32 24.55
N TRP A 438 26.46 8.31 24.69
CA TRP A 438 25.69 9.49 25.06
C TRP A 438 25.97 9.89 26.51
N LEU A 439 25.96 8.93 27.44
CA LEU A 439 26.31 9.15 28.85
C LEU A 439 27.77 9.60 29.02
N SER A 440 28.69 9.05 28.21
CA SER A 440 30.10 9.45 28.25
C SER A 440 30.29 10.90 27.81
N GLY A 441 29.56 11.35 26.79
CA GLY A 441 29.61 12.75 26.39
C GLY A 441 28.84 13.69 27.33
N LEU A 442 27.78 13.19 28.00
CA LEU A 442 27.11 13.93 29.07
C LEU A 442 28.09 14.23 30.20
N LEU A 443 28.95 13.27 30.55
CA LEU A 443 29.92 13.40 31.64
C LEU A 443 31.30 13.91 31.18
N ASP A 444 31.39 14.47 29.97
CA ASP A 444 32.62 15.03 29.40
C ASP A 444 32.63 16.57 29.54
N PRO A 445 33.61 17.17 30.24
CA PRO A 445 33.74 18.61 30.39
C PRO A 445 33.78 19.40 29.08
N GLN A 446 34.28 18.80 27.99
CA GLN A 446 34.36 19.47 26.69
C GLN A 446 33.02 19.48 25.96
N ARG A 447 32.10 18.57 26.32
CA ARG A 447 30.86 18.33 25.56
C ARG A 447 29.60 18.73 26.30
N ILE A 448 29.56 18.62 27.64
CA ILE A 448 28.39 18.91 28.49
C ILE A 448 27.73 20.28 28.20
N SER A 449 28.54 21.28 27.85
CA SER A 449 28.07 22.66 27.57
C SER A 449 27.66 22.89 26.11
N SER A 450 27.75 21.87 25.25
CA SER A 450 27.31 21.95 23.85
C SER A 450 25.79 21.85 23.70
N LYS A 451 25.24 22.27 22.56
CA LYS A 451 23.81 22.16 22.26
C LYS A 451 23.29 20.71 22.23
N HIS A 452 24.18 19.73 22.00
CA HIS A 452 23.83 18.31 22.07
C HIS A 452 23.40 17.87 23.49
N TYR A 453 23.90 18.56 24.52
CA TYR A 453 23.55 18.31 25.93
C TYR A 453 22.88 19.56 26.54
N PHE A 454 23.50 20.22 27.52
CA PHE A 454 22.85 21.29 28.28
C PHE A 454 22.99 22.69 27.68
N GLY A 455 23.82 22.89 26.66
CA GLY A 455 24.16 24.22 26.14
C GLY A 455 22.98 25.05 25.64
N GLY A 456 21.93 24.39 25.13
CA GLY A 456 20.68 25.04 24.70
C GLY A 456 19.64 25.22 25.81
N THR A 457 19.84 24.61 26.97
CA THR A 457 18.84 24.53 28.05
C THR A 457 18.99 25.67 29.07
N LYS A 458 17.95 25.89 29.88
CA LYS A 458 18.05 26.77 31.07
C LYS A 458 19.10 26.29 32.09
N PHE A 459 19.50 25.02 32.04
CA PHE A 459 20.47 24.44 32.97
C PHE A 459 21.92 24.48 32.45
N LYS A 460 22.23 25.23 31.40
CA LYS A 460 23.61 25.43 30.92
C LYS A 460 24.59 25.87 32.01
N ASP A 461 24.09 26.60 33.02
CA ASP A 461 24.84 27.05 34.20
C ASP A 461 24.41 26.32 35.49
N GLY A 462 23.70 25.20 35.35
CA GLY A 462 23.12 24.40 36.42
C GLY A 462 24.15 23.57 37.21
N LYS A 463 23.68 22.91 38.27
CA LYS A 463 24.53 22.09 39.16
C LYS A 463 25.25 20.97 38.40
N MET A 464 24.55 20.28 37.50
CA MET A 464 25.14 19.20 36.69
C MET A 464 26.30 19.69 35.81
N VAL A 465 26.12 20.79 35.08
CA VAL A 465 27.17 21.34 34.21
C VAL A 465 28.37 21.81 35.03
N LYS A 466 28.12 22.45 36.19
CA LYS A 466 29.17 22.88 37.10
C LYS A 466 29.94 21.69 37.67
N PHE A 467 29.25 20.61 38.07
CA PHE A 467 29.86 19.39 38.58
C PHE A 467 30.79 18.76 37.53
N VAL A 468 30.32 18.60 36.28
CA VAL A 468 31.16 18.03 35.22
C VAL A 468 32.37 18.92 34.91
N ASN A 469 32.16 20.24 34.76
CA ASN A 469 33.25 21.16 34.40
C ASN A 469 34.25 21.42 35.53
N LYS A 470 33.88 21.21 36.81
CA LYS A 470 34.75 21.51 37.96
C LYS A 470 35.30 20.28 38.65
N ASP A 471 34.44 19.29 38.90
CA ASP A 471 34.77 18.11 39.69
C ASP A 471 35.27 16.99 38.75
N VAL A 472 34.46 16.59 37.76
CA VAL A 472 34.83 15.53 36.80
C VAL A 472 36.09 15.91 35.99
N ALA A 473 36.23 17.19 35.65
CA ALA A 473 37.44 17.70 34.97
C ALA A 473 38.75 17.46 35.77
N LYS A 474 38.66 17.35 37.11
CA LYS A 474 39.80 17.13 38.01
C LYS A 474 39.99 15.67 38.42
N TYR A 475 39.14 14.76 37.93
CA TYR A 475 39.25 13.34 38.27
C TYR A 475 40.62 12.78 37.89
N SER A 476 41.19 11.99 38.80
CA SER A 476 42.40 11.20 38.55
C SER A 476 42.15 10.16 37.43
N ALA A 477 43.21 9.56 36.91
CA ALA A 477 43.07 8.48 35.94
C ALA A 477 42.21 7.32 36.48
N GLU A 478 42.36 6.99 37.76
CA GLU A 478 41.58 5.96 38.45
C GLU A 478 40.11 6.34 38.57
N GLN A 479 39.80 7.58 38.97
CA GLN A 479 38.43 8.08 39.05
C GLN A 479 37.74 8.13 37.68
N LYS A 480 38.49 8.42 36.60
CA LYS A 480 37.96 8.36 35.24
C LYS A 480 37.62 6.93 34.81
N GLU A 481 38.39 5.93 35.24
CA GLU A 481 38.04 4.52 35.01
C GLU A 481 36.83 4.09 35.84
N GLN A 482 36.74 4.50 37.11
CA GLN A 482 35.54 4.28 37.95
C GLN A 482 34.29 4.91 37.33
N LEU A 483 34.40 6.13 36.77
CA LEU A 483 33.30 6.81 36.08
C LEU A 483 32.81 6.03 34.86
N LYS A 484 33.70 5.37 34.11
CA LYS A 484 33.30 4.48 33.00
C LYS A 484 32.46 3.29 33.50
N LYS A 485 32.74 2.75 34.69
CA LYS A 485 31.94 1.70 35.32
C LYS A 485 30.55 2.21 35.72
N VAL A 486 30.48 3.45 36.25
CA VAL A 486 29.20 4.13 36.53
C VAL A 486 28.37 4.32 35.25
N ILE A 487 28.99 4.80 34.18
CA ILE A 487 28.34 4.94 32.86
C ILE A 487 27.81 3.59 32.37
N ALA A 488 28.62 2.53 32.49
CA ALA A 488 28.20 1.18 32.12
C ALA A 488 27.00 0.70 32.95
N ALA A 489 26.96 1.00 34.25
CA ALA A 489 25.84 0.65 35.13
C ALA A 489 24.53 1.38 34.76
N LEU A 490 24.59 2.68 34.50
CA LEU A 490 23.41 3.46 34.07
C LEU A 490 22.90 3.02 32.69
N SER A 491 23.82 2.78 31.76
CA SER A 491 23.50 2.25 30.42
C SER A 491 22.83 0.87 30.51
N PHE A 492 23.28 0.03 31.44
CA PHE A 492 22.66 -1.27 31.69
C PHE A 492 21.24 -1.16 32.25
N ASP A 493 21.00 -0.22 33.16
CA ASP A 493 19.65 0.04 33.68
C ASP A 493 18.70 0.59 32.61
N ALA A 494 19.24 1.21 31.55
CA ALA A 494 18.46 1.59 30.38
C ALA A 494 18.01 0.36 29.55
N GLN A 495 18.63 -0.81 29.67
CA GLN A 495 18.23 -2.02 28.93
C GLN A 495 18.08 -1.79 27.42
N LEU A 496 18.96 -1.00 26.80
CA LEU A 496 18.89 -0.71 25.37
C LEU A 496 19.24 -1.97 24.57
N ARG A 497 18.41 -2.33 23.57
CA ARG A 497 18.65 -3.52 22.74
C ARG A 497 20.04 -3.54 22.08
N SER A 498 20.58 -2.39 21.70
CA SER A 498 21.89 -2.27 21.05
C SER A 498 23.07 -2.58 21.97
N GLN A 499 22.91 -2.50 23.30
CA GLN A 499 24.00 -2.64 24.27
C GLN A 499 23.78 -3.77 25.29
N HIS A 500 22.56 -4.29 25.39
CA HIS A 500 22.17 -5.30 26.38
C HIS A 500 23.07 -6.55 26.37
N GLU A 501 23.39 -7.10 25.20
CA GLU A 501 24.24 -8.31 25.10
C GLU A 501 25.68 -8.03 25.55
N LEU A 502 26.24 -6.86 25.22
CA LEU A 502 27.58 -6.48 25.64
C LEU A 502 27.66 -6.33 27.16
N GLU A 503 26.62 -5.77 27.77
CA GLU A 503 26.57 -5.49 29.20
C GLU A 503 26.35 -6.76 30.03
N LEU A 504 25.56 -7.72 29.54
CA LEU A 504 25.42 -9.05 30.17
C LEU A 504 26.74 -9.81 30.27
N ARG A 505 27.72 -9.51 29.40
CA ARG A 505 29.07 -10.10 29.44
C ARG A 505 29.99 -9.43 30.46
N GLN A 506 29.57 -8.35 31.11
CA GLN A 506 30.38 -7.55 32.05
C GLN A 506 29.71 -7.38 33.44
N PRO A 507 29.17 -8.45 34.07
CA PRO A 507 28.35 -8.32 35.27
C PRO A 507 29.08 -7.67 36.47
N GLU A 508 30.38 -7.95 36.64
CA GLU A 508 31.17 -7.37 37.73
C GLU A 508 31.37 -5.85 37.55
N ILE A 509 31.58 -5.38 36.31
CA ILE A 509 31.71 -3.95 36.01
C ILE A 509 30.40 -3.22 36.34
N ILE A 510 29.25 -3.83 35.99
CA ILE A 510 27.94 -3.26 36.28
C ILE A 510 27.69 -3.20 37.80
N LYS A 511 28.00 -4.28 38.52
CA LYS A 511 27.85 -4.35 39.97
C LYS A 511 28.72 -3.31 40.69
N GLU A 512 29.97 -3.17 40.26
CA GLU A 512 30.90 -2.17 40.79
C GLU A 512 30.43 -0.75 40.46
N GLY A 513 29.98 -0.50 39.22
CA GLY A 513 29.41 0.79 38.82
C GLY A 513 28.21 1.21 39.65
N LYS A 514 27.30 0.28 39.99
CA LYS A 514 26.17 0.53 40.89
C LYS A 514 26.61 0.89 42.31
N ARG A 515 27.66 0.24 42.81
CA ARG A 515 28.25 0.60 44.12
C ARG A 515 28.90 1.99 44.08
N LEU A 516 29.58 2.31 42.98
CA LEU A 516 30.22 3.62 42.78
C LEU A 516 29.20 4.75 42.66
N LEU A 517 28.02 4.52 42.08
CA LEU A 517 26.94 5.52 42.00
C LEU A 517 26.52 6.08 43.36
N VAL A 518 26.49 5.24 44.40
CA VAL A 518 26.12 5.62 45.77
C VAL A 518 27.34 5.96 46.64
N SER A 519 28.54 5.97 46.06
CA SER A 519 29.78 6.23 46.80
C SER A 519 30.04 7.73 46.98
N GLU A 520 30.72 8.07 48.08
CA GLU A 520 31.24 9.43 48.32
C GLU A 520 32.35 9.83 47.33
N GLU A 521 32.91 8.87 46.58
CA GLU A 521 33.94 9.14 45.56
C GLU A 521 33.35 9.75 44.28
N MET A 522 32.18 9.27 43.84
CA MET A 522 31.51 9.75 42.62
C MET A 522 30.45 10.82 42.89
N ARG A 523 29.92 10.88 44.13
CA ARG A 523 29.01 11.93 44.62
C ARG A 523 27.72 12.12 43.78
N CYS A 524 27.31 11.11 43.01
CA CYS A 524 26.13 11.20 42.15
C CYS A 524 24.84 11.35 42.99
N THR A 525 24.77 10.69 44.14
CA THR A 525 23.62 10.71 45.06
C THR A 525 23.45 12.01 45.84
N GLU A 526 24.42 12.93 45.81
CA GLU A 526 24.24 14.27 46.39
C GLU A 526 23.22 15.11 45.61
N CYS A 527 23.02 14.80 44.33
CA CYS A 527 22.08 15.49 43.46
C CYS A 527 20.94 14.60 42.98
N HIS A 528 21.13 13.28 42.93
CA HIS A 528 20.17 12.33 42.35
C HIS A 528 19.70 11.31 43.39
N ARG A 529 18.44 10.89 43.29
CA ARG A 529 18.00 9.66 43.97
C ARG A 529 18.45 8.43 43.19
N PHE A 530 18.82 7.39 43.92
CA PHE A 530 19.02 6.05 43.38
C PHE A 530 18.50 5.02 44.39
N HIS A 531 17.47 4.28 44.00
CA HIS A 531 16.64 3.38 44.82
C HIS A 531 15.95 4.03 46.03
N LYS A 532 16.65 4.27 47.14
CA LYS A 532 16.06 4.77 48.41
C LYS A 532 16.89 5.83 49.14
N ASP A 533 18.05 6.19 48.61
CA ASP A 533 18.97 7.12 49.27
C ASP A 533 18.89 8.49 48.59
N GLY A 534 18.58 9.54 49.36
CA GLY A 534 18.62 10.94 48.91
C GLY A 534 17.53 11.84 49.52
N ASP A 535 17.94 12.72 50.44
CA ASP A 535 17.15 13.86 50.91
C ASP A 535 17.19 14.99 49.85
N ASP A 536 16.02 15.53 49.48
CA ASP A 536 15.83 16.66 48.52
C ASP A 536 16.73 16.66 47.26
N PRO A 537 16.53 15.70 46.31
CA PRO A 537 17.34 15.64 45.10
C PRO A 537 17.15 16.88 44.23
N THR A 538 18.24 17.31 43.58
CA THR A 538 18.22 18.44 42.63
C THR A 538 18.17 18.04 41.16
N GLY A 539 18.37 16.76 40.87
CA GLY A 539 18.20 16.15 39.56
C GLY A 539 17.25 14.95 39.58
N PRO A 540 16.97 14.35 38.41
CA PRO A 540 16.04 13.23 38.29
C PRO A 540 16.54 11.97 39.01
N ASP A 541 15.61 11.15 39.47
CA ASP A 541 15.87 9.79 39.97
C ASP A 541 16.48 8.93 38.85
N LEU A 542 17.64 8.36 39.14
CA LEU A 542 18.42 7.55 38.21
C LEU A 542 18.02 6.06 38.26
N THR A 543 17.06 5.69 39.10
CA THR A 543 16.56 4.32 39.21
C THR A 543 15.86 3.90 37.93
N GLY A 544 16.45 2.95 37.21
CA GLY A 544 15.99 2.56 35.87
C GLY A 544 16.22 3.65 34.82
N TYR A 545 17.22 4.52 34.99
CA TYR A 545 17.47 5.64 34.09
C TYR A 545 17.51 5.19 32.62
N GLY A 546 16.68 5.81 31.79
CA GLY A 546 16.59 5.50 30.37
C GLY A 546 15.86 4.20 30.02
N SER A 547 15.37 3.44 31.01
CA SER A 547 14.51 2.27 30.77
C SER A 547 13.21 2.67 30.06
N ARG A 548 12.49 1.68 29.54
CA ARG A 548 11.22 1.91 28.84
C ARG A 548 10.21 2.60 29.75
N GLU A 549 10.03 2.07 30.96
CA GLU A 549 9.11 2.62 31.96
C GLU A 549 9.56 4.01 32.40
N TRP A 550 10.86 4.22 32.61
CA TRP A 550 11.41 5.51 33.00
C TRP A 550 11.12 6.58 31.96
N LEU A 551 11.33 6.28 30.66
CA LEU A 551 11.02 7.22 29.57
C LEU A 551 9.52 7.49 29.45
N ILE A 552 8.68 6.46 29.56
CA ILE A 552 7.22 6.63 29.51
C ILE A 552 6.75 7.55 30.65
N GLU A 553 7.22 7.33 31.87
CA GLU A 553 6.86 8.15 33.02
C GLU A 553 7.41 9.58 32.91
N PHE A 554 8.66 9.73 32.44
CA PHE A 554 9.29 11.03 32.24
C PHE A 554 8.55 11.87 31.19
N ILE A 555 8.22 11.29 30.04
CA ILE A 555 7.44 11.98 29.00
C ILE A 555 6.01 12.25 29.48
N SER A 556 5.43 11.35 30.26
CA SER A 556 4.07 11.51 30.81
C SER A 556 3.96 12.66 31.81
N ASN A 557 4.95 12.81 32.69
CA ASN A 557 4.99 13.85 33.71
C ASN A 557 6.41 14.21 34.14
N SER A 558 7.10 15.03 33.34
CA SER A 558 8.44 15.55 33.65
C SER A 558 8.49 16.44 34.91
N ALA A 559 7.35 16.99 35.32
CA ALA A 559 7.18 17.81 36.52
C ALA A 559 6.88 17.00 37.79
N HIS A 560 6.88 15.66 37.72
CA HIS A 560 6.77 14.82 38.90
C HIS A 560 8.01 14.98 39.80
N GLU A 561 7.85 14.83 41.12
CA GLU A 561 8.94 14.96 42.11
C GLU A 561 10.09 13.96 41.87
N ARG A 562 9.78 12.82 41.24
CA ARG A 562 10.77 11.83 40.81
C ARG A 562 11.76 12.39 39.78
N PHE A 563 11.37 13.41 39.02
CA PHE A 563 12.18 13.97 37.93
C PHE A 563 12.64 15.39 38.26
N TYR A 564 12.01 16.42 37.71
CA TYR A 564 12.42 17.80 37.92
C TYR A 564 11.49 18.59 38.85
N GLY A 565 10.31 18.08 39.22
CA GLY A 565 9.38 18.81 40.08
C GLY A 565 9.10 20.23 39.55
N GLU A 566 9.14 21.21 40.45
CA GLU A 566 9.03 22.65 40.12
C GLU A 566 10.22 23.19 39.31
N ARG A 567 11.34 22.45 39.25
CA ARG A 567 12.54 22.85 38.51
C ARG A 567 12.45 22.52 37.02
N ASN A 568 11.38 21.86 36.55
CA ASN A 568 11.17 21.59 35.13
C ASN A 568 11.23 22.89 34.32
N ASP A 569 12.06 22.94 33.28
CA ASP A 569 12.30 24.16 32.50
C ASP A 569 11.07 24.52 31.65
N ARG A 570 10.78 23.69 30.64
CA ARG A 570 9.73 23.97 29.66
C ARG A 570 9.09 22.71 29.06
N MET A 571 9.49 21.51 29.52
CA MET A 571 8.98 20.27 28.95
C MET A 571 7.53 20.06 29.39
N PRO A 572 6.57 19.90 28.45
CA PRO A 572 5.19 19.62 28.80
C PRO A 572 5.03 18.24 29.47
N ALA A 573 4.15 18.14 30.46
CA ALA A 573 3.70 16.85 30.99
C ALA A 573 2.68 16.23 30.03
N PHE A 574 3.15 15.57 28.97
CA PHE A 574 2.32 15.15 27.83
C PHE A 574 1.15 14.25 28.23
N GLY A 575 1.37 13.29 29.14
CA GLY A 575 0.34 12.37 29.61
C GLY A 575 -0.65 13.05 30.55
N THR A 576 -0.16 13.81 31.53
CA THR A 576 -1.01 14.49 32.53
C THR A 576 -1.88 15.58 31.90
N LYS A 577 -1.35 16.28 30.88
CA LYS A 577 -2.09 17.29 30.11
C LYS A 577 -2.88 16.71 28.94
N GLN A 578 -2.93 15.38 28.79
CA GLN A 578 -3.62 14.68 27.69
C GLN A 578 -3.22 15.17 26.29
N MET A 579 -1.98 15.63 26.13
CA MET A 579 -1.43 16.04 24.84
C MET A 579 -1.04 14.82 23.99
N LEU A 580 -0.60 13.74 24.66
CA LEU A 580 -0.37 12.43 24.06
C LEU A 580 -0.98 11.36 24.96
N ASP A 581 -1.54 10.32 24.35
CA ASP A 581 -1.99 9.14 25.08
C ASP A 581 -0.81 8.20 25.41
N ARG A 582 -1.05 7.25 26.31
CA ARG A 582 -0.01 6.31 26.75
C ARG A 582 0.56 5.46 25.60
N PRO A 583 -0.24 4.97 24.63
CA PRO A 583 0.29 4.31 23.44
C PRO A 583 1.26 5.17 22.62
N ALA A 584 0.92 6.44 22.32
CA ALA A 584 1.83 7.32 21.58
C ALA A 584 3.12 7.60 22.36
N ILE A 585 3.03 7.82 23.67
CA ILE A 585 4.22 7.98 24.53
C ILE A 585 5.08 6.72 24.52
N SER A 586 4.46 5.54 24.52
CA SER A 586 5.15 4.26 24.46
C SER A 586 5.90 4.08 23.13
N LEU A 587 5.26 4.38 22.00
CA LEU A 587 5.91 4.32 20.67
C LEU A 587 7.09 5.28 20.56
N LEU A 588 6.96 6.48 21.12
CA LEU A 588 8.04 7.46 21.16
C LEU A 588 9.21 6.97 22.02
N ALA A 589 8.92 6.41 23.21
CA ALA A 589 9.94 5.84 24.08
C ALA A 589 10.65 4.65 23.42
N ASP A 590 9.89 3.72 22.84
CA ASP A 590 10.42 2.54 22.15
C ASP A 590 11.29 2.95 20.95
N TRP A 591 10.90 3.97 20.19
CA TRP A 591 11.70 4.52 19.10
C TRP A 591 13.00 5.19 19.59
N LEU A 592 12.94 6.04 20.62
CA LEU A 592 14.16 6.67 21.18
C LEU A 592 15.16 5.63 21.70
N ARG A 593 14.67 4.47 22.15
CA ARG A 593 15.48 3.37 22.67
C ARG A 593 16.04 2.43 21.61
N GLY A 594 15.56 2.48 20.37
CA GLY A 594 15.92 1.49 19.36
C GLY A 594 15.11 0.17 19.45
N ASP A 595 13.98 0.18 20.17
CA ASP A 595 13.21 -1.01 20.53
C ASP A 595 12.04 -1.23 19.56
N TRP A 596 12.32 -1.73 18.37
CA TRP A 596 11.31 -2.20 17.41
C TRP A 596 11.65 -3.56 16.84
N TYR A 597 10.67 -4.25 16.27
CA TYR A 597 10.93 -5.51 15.58
C TYR A 597 11.80 -5.29 14.33
N GLU A 598 12.83 -6.10 14.17
CA GLU A 598 13.64 -6.19 12.94
C GLU A 598 13.65 -7.64 12.47
N SER A 599 13.55 -7.86 11.16
CA SER A 599 13.64 -9.20 10.59
C SER A 599 15.03 -9.79 10.83
N LYS A 600 15.10 -11.13 10.95
CA LYS A 600 16.37 -11.84 11.19
C LYS A 600 17.43 -11.50 10.12
N GLU A 601 17.02 -11.41 8.86
CA GLU A 601 17.89 -11.07 7.73
C GLU A 601 18.52 -9.67 7.84
N LYS A 602 17.74 -8.66 8.26
CA LYS A 602 18.28 -7.31 8.53
C LYS A 602 19.12 -7.27 9.80
N ALA A 603 18.72 -8.01 10.84
CA ALA A 603 19.49 -8.12 12.07
C ALA A 603 20.85 -8.83 11.86
N GLU A 604 20.96 -9.73 10.90
CA GLU A 604 22.21 -10.37 10.48
C GLU A 604 23.07 -9.44 9.62
N LEU A 605 22.49 -8.72 8.65
CA LEU A 605 23.20 -7.70 7.86
C LEU A 605 23.76 -6.55 8.73
N ALA A 606 23.02 -6.13 9.76
CA ALA A 606 23.47 -5.10 10.71
C ALA A 606 24.63 -5.56 11.60
N LYS A 607 24.83 -6.88 11.75
CA LYS A 607 25.95 -7.48 12.49
C LYS A 607 27.19 -7.70 11.61
N SER A 608 27.08 -7.63 10.28
CA SER A 608 28.23 -7.68 9.38
C SER A 608 28.97 -6.34 9.41
N PRO A 609 30.30 -6.32 9.67
CA PRO A 609 31.07 -5.10 9.53
C PRO A 609 30.94 -4.60 8.09
N LYS A 610 30.49 -3.36 7.90
CA LYS A 610 30.49 -2.73 6.58
C LYS A 610 31.91 -2.84 6.00
N PRO A 611 32.09 -3.34 4.76
CA PRO A 611 33.39 -3.23 4.11
C PRO A 611 33.75 -1.75 4.04
N LEU A 612 34.98 -1.44 4.49
CA LEU A 612 35.57 -0.10 4.54
C LEU A 612 35.54 0.62 3.19
#